data_AF-A0A2S3QNQ8-F1
#
_entry.id   AF-A0A2S3QNQ8-F1
#
_cell.length_a   1.000
_cell.length_b   1.000
_cell.length_c   1.000
_cell.angle_alpha   90.00
_cell.angle_beta   90.00
_cell.angle_gamma   90.00
#
_symmetry.space_group_name_H-M   'P 1'
#
loop_
_entity.id
_entity.type
_entity.pdbx_description
1 polymer ?
#
loop_
_entity_poly.entity_id
_entity_poly.type
_entity_poly.pdbx_seq_one_letter_code
_entity_poly.pdbx_strand_id
1 'polypeptide(L)'
;MDKAKLTYTNEQGREVKTSQFLKNRGSCCKTSCLHCPYGFTLNKHGIQSQEISVNDITKAQAIVDANQQESLSVASSLMGAAFGGSKPKKLTITESNSCDFAFVELKGEIFGLIEKGGLQAKKLYLKEQFKEQGLDLDTVNSVI
;
A
#
# COMPACT_ATOMS: atom_id res chain seq x y z
N MET A 1 17.33 -10.31 -10.27
CA MET A 1 16.09 -10.65 -9.55
C MET A 1 16.32 -10.34 -8.09
N ASP A 2 15.90 -9.17 -7.65
CA ASP A 2 15.97 -8.80 -6.24
C ASP A 2 15.06 -9.75 -5.45
N LYS A 3 15.65 -10.49 -4.51
CA LYS A 3 14.88 -11.39 -3.64
C LYS A 3 13.99 -10.53 -2.76
N ALA A 4 12.67 -10.60 -2.96
CA ALA A 4 11.70 -10.04 -2.04
C ALA A 4 11.96 -10.58 -0.61
N LYS A 5 11.94 -9.68 0.37
CA LYS A 5 12.21 -10.04 1.76
C LYS A 5 11.10 -10.96 2.26
N LEU A 6 11.48 -12.16 2.72
CA LEU A 6 10.49 -13.17 3.16
C LEU A 6 9.88 -12.87 4.53
N THR A 7 10.56 -12.08 5.35
CA THR A 7 10.08 -11.67 6.68
C THR A 7 10.47 -10.22 6.98
N TYR A 8 9.70 -9.55 7.82
CA TYR A 8 10.02 -8.22 8.35
C TYR A 8 9.70 -8.12 9.84
N THR A 9 10.35 -7.19 10.54
CA THR A 9 10.05 -6.90 11.94
C THR A 9 9.01 -5.80 12.00
N ASN A 10 7.90 -6.03 12.70
CA ASN A 10 6.87 -5.01 12.90
C ASN A 10 7.25 -4.05 14.06
N GLU A 11 6.43 -3.02 14.28
CA GLU A 11 6.61 -2.03 15.35
C GLU A 11 6.64 -2.66 16.75
N GLN A 12 6.09 -3.87 16.91
CA GLN A 12 6.07 -4.63 18.16
C GLN A 12 7.28 -5.56 18.33
N GLY A 13 8.28 -5.48 17.45
CA GLY A 13 9.48 -6.32 17.50
C GLY A 13 9.26 -7.79 17.10
N ARG A 14 8.10 -8.12 16.52
CA ARG A 14 7.78 -9.49 16.10
C ARG A 14 8.16 -9.71 14.64
N GLU A 15 8.65 -10.90 14.34
CA GLU A 15 8.89 -11.32 12.97
C GLU A 15 7.57 -11.68 12.27
N VAL A 16 7.27 -10.98 11.18
CA VAL A 16 6.07 -11.17 10.37
C VAL A 16 6.47 -11.76 9.01
N LYS A 17 5.78 -12.84 8.63
CA LYS A 17 5.96 -13.54 7.35
C LYS A 17 5.22 -12.80 6.24
N THR A 18 5.90 -12.52 5.13
CA THR A 18 5.30 -11.85 3.97
C THR A 18 4.45 -12.82 3.14
N SER A 19 3.70 -12.29 2.18
CA SER A 19 2.88 -13.09 1.27
C SER A 19 3.74 -14.05 0.45
N GLN A 20 4.93 -13.63 0.03
CA GLN A 20 5.87 -14.47 -0.70
C GLN A 20 6.35 -15.67 0.13
N PHE A 21 6.63 -15.48 1.42
CA PHE A 21 6.96 -16.61 2.32
C PHE A 21 5.80 -17.61 2.40
N LEU A 22 4.57 -17.11 2.57
CA LEU A 22 3.38 -17.95 2.68
C LEU A 22 3.02 -18.64 1.36
N LYS A 23 3.29 -18.00 0.22
CA LYS A 23 3.14 -18.57 -1.12
C LYS A 23 4.15 -19.70 -1.34
N ASN A 24 5.40 -19.51 -0.93
CA ASN A 24 6.44 -20.54 -0.98
C ASN A 24 6.12 -21.77 -0.11
N ARG A 25 5.41 -21.57 1.01
CA ARG A 25 4.89 -22.68 1.85
C ARG A 25 3.86 -23.55 1.11
N GLY A 26 3.19 -23.02 0.09
CA GLY A 26 2.32 -23.78 -0.82
C GLY A 26 0.94 -24.17 -0.28
N SER A 27 0.55 -23.74 0.93
CA SER A 27 -0.78 -24.03 1.49
C SER A 27 -1.32 -22.91 2.38
N CYS A 28 -2.63 -22.71 2.35
CA CYS A 28 -3.32 -21.76 3.23
C CYS A 28 -3.40 -22.31 4.66
N CYS A 29 -2.92 -21.55 5.64
CA CYS A 29 -2.98 -21.92 7.06
C CYS A 29 -4.37 -21.78 7.70
N LYS A 30 -5.33 -21.11 7.05
CA LYS A 30 -6.69 -20.81 7.55
C LYS A 30 -6.76 -20.06 8.90
N THR A 31 -5.64 -19.49 9.37
CA THR A 31 -5.58 -18.71 10.63
C THR A 31 -5.83 -17.22 10.44
N SER A 32 -6.34 -16.79 9.27
CA SER A 32 -6.57 -15.37 8.96
C SER A 32 -5.29 -14.53 9.11
N CYS A 33 -4.18 -15.02 8.54
CA CYS A 33 -2.89 -14.32 8.57
C CYS A 33 -2.95 -13.01 7.76
N LEU A 34 -2.25 -11.98 8.21
CA LEU A 34 -2.30 -10.64 7.60
C LEU A 34 -1.91 -10.64 6.12
N HIS A 35 -0.84 -11.38 5.78
CA HIS A 35 -0.27 -11.45 4.43
C HIS A 35 -0.77 -12.64 3.60
N CYS A 36 -2.08 -12.96 3.69
CA CYS A 36 -2.61 -14.17 3.06
C CYS A 36 -2.60 -14.07 1.53
N PRO A 37 -1.80 -14.89 0.80
CA PRO A 37 -1.74 -14.83 -0.67
C PRO A 37 -2.96 -15.43 -1.36
N TYR A 38 -3.88 -16.05 -0.60
CA TYR A 38 -5.07 -16.75 -1.10
C TYR A 38 -6.38 -16.01 -0.81
N GLY A 39 -6.32 -14.76 -0.33
CA GLY A 39 -7.51 -13.95 -0.05
C GLY A 39 -8.36 -14.38 1.15
N PHE A 40 -8.00 -15.45 1.88
CA PHE A 40 -8.79 -15.95 3.01
C PHE A 40 -9.06 -14.89 4.08
N THR A 41 -8.04 -14.08 4.39
CA THR A 41 -8.16 -13.02 5.41
C THR A 41 -9.01 -11.85 4.94
N LEU A 42 -8.87 -11.46 3.68
CA LEU A 42 -9.69 -10.41 3.06
C LEU A 42 -11.17 -10.79 3.09
N ASN A 43 -11.49 -12.01 2.66
CA ASN A 43 -12.87 -12.51 2.63
C ASN A 43 -13.51 -12.61 4.02
N LYS A 44 -12.71 -12.80 5.08
CA LYS A 44 -13.21 -13.00 6.44
C LYS A 44 -13.34 -11.71 7.24
N HIS A 45 -12.37 -10.80 7.11
CA HIS A 45 -12.29 -9.59 7.94
C HIS A 45 -12.70 -8.32 7.19
N GLY A 46 -12.68 -8.32 5.86
CA GLY A 46 -12.92 -7.14 5.05
C GLY A 46 -11.78 -6.11 5.14
N ILE A 47 -11.88 -5.09 4.30
CA ILE A 47 -11.03 -3.90 4.33
C ILE A 47 -11.81 -2.81 5.07
N GLN A 48 -11.14 -2.08 5.95
CA GLN A 48 -11.72 -0.95 6.66
C GLN A 48 -11.01 0.33 6.21
N SER A 49 -11.76 1.42 6.05
CA SER A 49 -11.20 2.73 5.75
C SER A 49 -11.25 3.62 6.99
N GLN A 50 -10.13 4.26 7.33
CA GLN A 50 -10.05 5.24 8.42
C GLN A 50 -9.69 6.62 7.86
N GLU A 51 -10.40 7.65 8.30
CA GLU A 51 -10.09 9.03 7.94
C GLU A 51 -8.77 9.51 8.55
N ILE A 52 -8.10 10.43 7.86
CA ILE A 52 -6.81 10.96 8.29
C ILE A 52 -7.04 12.12 9.25
N SER A 53 -6.41 12.05 10.43
CA SER A 53 -6.29 13.18 11.34
C SER A 53 -4.99 13.95 11.10
N VAL A 54 -4.89 15.17 11.61
CA VAL A 54 -3.70 16.03 11.53
C VAL A 54 -2.43 15.30 11.98
N ASN A 55 -2.55 14.48 13.03
CA ASN A 55 -1.41 13.72 13.59
C ASN A 55 -0.91 12.60 12.65
N ASP A 56 -1.74 12.15 11.71
CA ASP A 56 -1.42 11.04 10.82
C ASP A 56 -0.95 11.49 9.43
N ILE A 57 -0.95 12.80 9.14
CA ILE A 57 -0.46 13.38 7.87
C ILE A 57 0.97 12.93 7.58
N THR A 58 1.83 12.90 8.59
CA THR A 58 3.23 12.46 8.45
C THR A 58 3.34 11.00 8.00
N LYS A 59 2.51 10.12 8.58
CA LYS A 59 2.44 8.70 8.20
C LYS A 59 1.89 8.52 6.79
N ALA A 60 0.85 9.27 6.45
CA ALA A 60 0.25 9.23 5.12
C ALA A 60 1.26 9.69 4.05
N GLN A 61 1.97 10.78 4.30
CA GLN A 61 3.01 11.30 3.40
C GLN A 61 4.13 10.28 3.20
N ALA A 62 4.55 9.58 4.25
CA ALA A 62 5.58 8.55 4.16
C ALA A 62 5.17 7.39 3.22
N ILE A 63 3.90 6.97 3.25
CA ILE A 63 3.39 5.93 2.35
C ILE A 63 3.40 6.42 0.89
N VAL A 64 2.97 7.67 0.65
CA VAL A 64 2.97 8.27 -0.69
C VAL A 64 4.40 8.40 -1.23
N ASP A 65 5.32 8.94 -0.44
CA ASP A 65 6.72 9.14 -0.83
C ASP A 65 7.39 7.80 -1.21
N ALA A 66 7.15 6.74 -0.43
CA ALA A 66 7.66 5.40 -0.71
C ALA A 66 7.16 4.82 -2.05
N ASN A 67 5.92 5.15 -2.44
CA ASN A 67 5.35 4.73 -3.73
C ASN A 67 5.85 5.61 -4.90
N GLN A 68 6.21 6.87 -4.66
CA GLN A 68 6.72 7.77 -5.70
C GLN A 68 8.19 7.49 -6.06
N GLN A 69 9.01 7.06 -5.10
CA GLN A 69 10.43 6.78 -5.33
C GLN A 69 10.66 5.65 -6.35
N GLU A 70 9.80 4.64 -6.40
CA GLU A 70 9.92 3.55 -7.40
C GLU A 70 9.68 4.02 -8.85
N SER A 71 8.90 5.10 -9.04
CA SER A 71 8.65 5.65 -10.38
C SER A 71 9.84 6.46 -10.93
N LEU A 72 10.74 6.91 -10.05
CA LEU A 72 11.93 7.72 -10.37
C LEU A 72 13.15 6.84 -10.66
N SER A 73 13.04 5.97 -11.67
CA SER A 73 14.21 5.27 -12.20
C SER A 73 15.16 6.25 -12.90
N VAL A 74 16.48 5.98 -12.83
CA VAL A 74 17.51 6.71 -13.58
C VAL A 74 17.18 6.71 -15.08
N ALA A 75 16.64 5.60 -15.59
CA ALA A 75 16.18 5.50 -16.97
C ALA A 75 15.03 6.48 -17.28
N SER A 76 14.05 6.61 -16.38
CA SER A 76 12.96 7.59 -16.51
C SER A 76 13.47 9.03 -16.55
N SER A 77 14.50 9.33 -15.77
CA SER A 77 15.11 10.66 -15.73
C SER A 77 15.88 10.99 -17.03
N LEU A 78 16.61 10.02 -17.58
CA LEU A 78 17.30 10.15 -18.87
C LEU A 78 16.32 10.31 -20.03
N MET A 79 15.24 9.52 -20.06
CA MET A 79 14.21 9.66 -21.09
C MET A 79 13.44 10.98 -20.98
N GLY A 80 13.12 11.42 -19.76
CA GLY A 80 12.49 12.72 -19.53
C GLY A 80 13.34 13.88 -20.05
N ALA A 81 14.67 13.81 -19.89
CA ALA A 81 15.58 14.82 -20.42
C ALA A 81 15.67 14.82 -21.96
N ALA A 82 15.59 13.65 -22.60
CA ALA A 82 15.68 13.51 -24.05
C ALA A 82 14.39 13.88 -24.80
N PHE A 83 13.22 13.61 -24.20
CA PHE A 83 11.91 13.79 -24.85
C PHE A 83 11.05 14.91 -24.26
N GLY A 84 11.61 15.76 -23.39
CA GLY A 84 10.86 16.87 -22.78
C GLY A 84 9.77 16.41 -21.79
N GLY A 85 10.02 15.32 -21.07
CA GLY A 85 9.08 14.80 -20.07
C GLY A 85 8.87 15.79 -18.93
N SER A 86 7.62 16.13 -18.64
CA SER A 86 7.28 16.91 -17.44
C SER A 86 7.63 16.13 -16.18
N LYS A 87 8.25 16.79 -15.18
CA LYS A 87 8.55 16.15 -13.89
C LYS A 87 7.24 15.68 -13.27
N PRO A 88 7.17 14.44 -12.74
CA PRO A 88 5.98 13.98 -12.04
C PRO A 88 5.70 14.92 -10.87
N LYS A 89 4.46 15.40 -10.75
CA LYS A 89 4.03 16.24 -9.62
C LYS A 89 4.22 15.42 -8.33
N LYS A 90 5.13 15.87 -7.47
CA LYS A 90 5.23 15.36 -6.10
C LYS A 90 3.91 15.65 -5.39
N LEU A 91 3.32 14.62 -4.80
CA LEU A 91 2.05 14.75 -4.08
C LEU A 91 2.40 15.03 -2.62
N THR A 92 1.86 16.10 -2.08
CA THR A 92 2.06 16.48 -0.67
C THR A 92 0.71 16.52 0.03
N ILE A 93 0.57 15.75 1.10
CA ILE A 93 -0.60 15.75 1.97
C ILE A 93 -0.44 16.89 2.96
N THR A 94 -1.44 17.74 3.03
CA THR A 94 -1.56 18.89 3.94
C THR A 94 -2.90 18.78 4.68
N GLU A 95 -3.09 19.62 5.69
CA GLU A 95 -4.36 19.66 6.42
C GLU A 95 -5.55 19.92 5.48
N SER A 96 -5.38 20.79 4.47
CA SER A 96 -6.44 21.18 3.55
C SER A 96 -6.88 20.07 2.58
N ASN A 97 -6.02 19.10 2.27
CA ASN A 97 -6.35 17.99 1.37
C ASN A 97 -6.45 16.64 2.09
N SER A 98 -6.23 16.59 3.41
CA SER A 98 -6.28 15.36 4.21
C SER A 98 -7.61 14.62 4.09
N CYS A 99 -8.72 15.35 3.90
CA CYS A 99 -10.06 14.79 3.69
C CYS A 99 -10.19 13.96 2.40
N ASP A 100 -9.37 14.26 1.38
CA ASP A 100 -9.35 13.55 0.10
C ASP A 100 -8.65 12.19 0.22
N PHE A 101 -8.09 11.86 1.38
CA PHE A 101 -7.37 10.62 1.60
C PHE A 101 -7.97 9.82 2.76
N ALA A 102 -7.77 8.50 2.74
CA ALA A 102 -8.09 7.62 3.85
C ALA A 102 -7.05 6.50 3.97
N PHE A 103 -6.77 6.08 5.19
CA PHE A 103 -6.04 4.84 5.41
C PHE A 103 -6.94 3.65 5.09
N VAL A 104 -6.31 2.61 4.59
CA VAL A 104 -6.94 1.31 4.41
C VAL A 104 -6.26 0.28 5.30
N GLU A 105 -7.09 -0.47 6.01
CA GLU A 105 -6.68 -1.36 7.08
C GLU A 105 -7.22 -2.76 6.88
N LEU A 106 -6.42 -3.73 7.32
CA LEU A 106 -6.81 -5.14 7.38
C LEU A 106 -6.47 -5.67 8.76
N LYS A 107 -7.48 -6.12 9.52
CA LYS A 107 -7.33 -6.57 10.91
C LYS A 107 -6.67 -5.53 11.84
N GLY A 108 -6.97 -4.25 11.63
CA GLY A 108 -6.41 -3.14 12.42
C GLY A 108 -4.96 -2.80 12.11
N GLU A 109 -4.38 -3.34 11.03
CA GLU A 109 -3.08 -2.92 10.52
C GLU A 109 -3.29 -2.10 9.24
N ILE A 110 -2.76 -0.88 9.22
CA ILE A 110 -2.72 -0.02 8.03
C ILE A 110 -1.82 -0.66 6.99
N PHE A 111 -2.39 -1.09 5.86
CA PHE A 111 -1.63 -1.63 4.74
C PHE A 111 -1.36 -0.60 3.64
N GLY A 112 -2.14 0.48 3.61
CA GLY A 112 -2.01 1.50 2.57
C GLY A 112 -2.82 2.75 2.82
N LEU A 113 -2.81 3.60 1.80
CA LEU A 113 -3.53 4.86 1.72
C LEU A 113 -4.29 4.91 0.38
N ILE A 114 -5.52 5.38 0.41
CA ILE A 114 -6.29 5.68 -0.80
C ILE A 114 -6.49 7.17 -0.97
N GLU A 115 -6.54 7.59 -2.23
CA GLU A 115 -7.04 8.89 -2.65
C GLU A 115 -8.52 8.73 -3.04
N LYS A 116 -9.42 9.34 -2.27
CA LYS A 116 -10.86 9.31 -2.50
C LYS A 116 -11.19 10.06 -3.79
N GLY A 117 -12.01 9.45 -4.63
CA GLY A 117 -12.69 10.12 -5.74
C GLY A 117 -14.12 10.47 -5.37
N GLY A 118 -14.91 10.87 -6.37
CA GLY A 118 -16.33 11.19 -6.15
C GLY A 118 -17.15 9.97 -5.74
N LEU A 119 -16.97 8.83 -6.40
CA LEU A 119 -17.72 7.59 -6.11
C LEU A 119 -16.83 6.39 -5.76
N GLN A 120 -15.55 6.41 -6.13
CA GLN A 120 -14.60 5.32 -5.96
C GLN A 120 -13.21 5.88 -5.61
N ALA A 121 -12.34 5.07 -5.03
CA ALA A 121 -10.94 5.45 -4.86
C ALA A 121 -10.28 5.62 -6.24
N LYS A 122 -9.59 6.74 -6.43
CA LYS A 122 -8.85 7.05 -7.66
C LYS A 122 -7.48 6.36 -7.70
N LYS A 123 -6.86 6.22 -6.52
CA LYS A 123 -5.50 5.73 -6.41
C LYS A 123 -5.27 5.04 -5.08
N LEU A 124 -4.43 4.00 -5.11
CA LEU A 124 -4.02 3.21 -3.97
C LEU A 124 -2.49 3.29 -3.83
N TYR A 125 -2.03 3.55 -2.62
CA TYR A 125 -0.64 3.56 -2.23
C TYR A 125 -0.42 2.48 -1.17
N LEU A 126 0.42 1.48 -1.46
CA LEU A 126 0.64 0.34 -0.57
C LEU A 126 1.95 0.46 0.18
N LYS A 127 1.98 0.00 1.42
CA LYS A 127 3.24 -0.27 2.10
C LYS A 127 3.96 -1.44 1.40
N GLU A 128 5.28 -1.40 1.40
CA GLU A 128 6.14 -2.36 0.69
C GLU A 128 5.77 -3.82 0.97
N GLN A 129 5.58 -4.17 2.24
CA GLN A 129 5.27 -5.53 2.66
C GLN A 129 3.91 -6.06 2.16
N PHE A 130 3.04 -5.22 1.62
CA PHE A 130 1.70 -5.57 1.12
C PHE A 130 1.58 -5.54 -0.41
N LYS A 131 2.65 -5.19 -1.14
CA LYS A 131 2.59 -5.11 -2.62
C LYS A 131 2.38 -6.48 -3.28
N GLU A 132 2.95 -7.54 -2.71
CA GLU A 132 2.97 -8.88 -3.33
C GLU A 132 1.80 -9.81 -2.94
N GLN A 133 0.68 -9.27 -2.45
CA GLN A 133 -0.47 -10.10 -2.03
C GLN A 133 -1.73 -9.93 -2.89
N GLY A 134 -1.62 -9.21 -4.02
CA GLY A 134 -2.75 -8.99 -4.93
C GLY A 134 -3.78 -8.01 -4.39
N LEU A 135 -3.37 -7.08 -3.51
CA LEU A 135 -4.18 -5.91 -3.19
C LEU A 135 -4.01 -4.89 -4.31
N ASP A 136 -5.08 -4.63 -5.04
CA ASP A 136 -5.14 -3.60 -6.06
C ASP A 136 -6.31 -2.65 -5.82
N LEU A 137 -6.42 -1.64 -6.69
CA LEU A 137 -7.47 -0.63 -6.59
C LEU A 137 -8.87 -1.25 -6.72
N ASP A 138 -9.02 -2.28 -7.57
CA ASP A 138 -10.29 -2.97 -7.79
C ASP A 138 -10.73 -3.76 -6.56
N THR A 139 -9.78 -4.43 -5.88
CA THR A 139 -10.04 -5.11 -4.60
C THR A 139 -10.54 -4.14 -3.55
N VAL A 140 -9.95 -2.94 -3.50
CA VAL A 140 -10.36 -1.91 -2.53
C VAL A 140 -11.73 -1.32 -2.90
N ASN A 141 -11.96 -0.96 -4.15
CA ASN A 141 -13.24 -0.42 -4.64
C ASN A 141 -14.39 -1.44 -4.63
N SER A 142 -14.09 -2.74 -4.55
CA SER A 142 -15.13 -3.76 -4.37
C SER A 142 -15.68 -3.83 -2.95
N VAL A 143 -14.98 -3.20 -1.99
CA VAL A 143 -15.29 -3.30 -0.56
C VAL A 143 -15.74 -1.96 0.04
N ILE A 144 -15.27 -0.83 -0.52
CA ILE A 144 -15.59 0.54 -0.08
C ILE A 144 -16.66 1.14 -1.01
#